data_AF-D7JCC4-F1
#
_entry.id   AF-D7JCC4-F1
#
_cell.length_a   1.000
_cell.length_b   1.000
_cell.length_c   1.000
_cell.angle_alpha   90.00
_cell.angle_beta   90.00
_cell.angle_gamma   90.00
#
_symmetry.space_group_name_H-M   'P 1'
#
loop_
_entity.id
_entity.type
_entity.pdbx_description
1 polymer ?
#
loop_
_entity_poly.entity_id
_entity_poly.type
_entity_poly.pdbx_seq_one_letter_code
_entity_poly.pdbx_strand_id
1 'polypeptide(L)'
;MKSMLKKILLLVAVGAVAFACKDVKPDPKPKPKPEPEPSVFKIAINVADGEQYTSQIDSVEAYYSTKEFNTVVLRRVPYNNGKFELELLDTIQNKDFQTIVEYYALKSVIKDVSVSDATTLIAPIEIRCLKDGKITGYYITPRFTVEGADHSSGKYYYCDKNCELSMDKKIDAIHYIMNLKLAKGYNFIQSINYYENNEMKIVFSTEQQGDFVWKIWKEEHDDDEF
;
A
#
# COMPACT_ATOMS: atom_id res chain seq x y z
N MET A 1 29.79 30.34 -34.98
CA MET A 1 28.38 30.50 -34.56
C MET A 1 27.50 30.43 -35.79
N LYS A 2 26.58 29.45 -35.80
CA LYS A 2 25.40 29.21 -36.65
C LYS A 2 25.41 29.76 -38.10
N SER A 3 25.60 28.85 -39.06
CA SER A 3 25.24 29.05 -40.47
C SER A 3 23.91 28.34 -40.78
N MET A 4 22.95 29.16 -41.17
CA MET A 4 21.87 28.98 -42.15
C MET A 4 21.18 27.61 -42.31
N LEU A 5 19.90 27.59 -41.89
CA LEU A 5 18.86 26.81 -42.55
C LEU A 5 17.78 27.79 -43.03
N LYS A 6 17.55 27.87 -44.36
CA LYS A 6 16.21 27.68 -44.93
C LYS A 6 16.19 27.80 -46.46
N LYS A 7 15.54 26.78 -47.03
CA LYS A 7 14.89 26.67 -48.35
C LYS A 7 15.81 26.40 -49.53
N ILE A 8 15.57 25.24 -50.16
CA ILE A 8 15.29 25.02 -51.60
C ILE A 8 14.89 23.53 -51.71
N LEU A 9 13.60 23.26 -51.83
CA LEU A 9 12.86 22.93 -53.07
C LEU A 9 13.25 21.54 -53.64
N LEU A 10 12.25 20.66 -53.61
CA LEU A 10 12.21 19.33 -54.24
C LEU A 10 12.59 19.40 -55.72
N LEU A 11 13.37 18.44 -56.19
CA LEU A 11 13.30 17.96 -57.56
C LEU A 11 13.66 16.47 -57.60
N VAL A 12 12.67 15.68 -57.96
CA VAL A 12 12.72 14.24 -58.19
C VAL A 12 13.53 13.99 -59.46
N ALA A 13 14.53 13.12 -59.39
CA ALA A 13 15.15 12.50 -60.55
C ALA A 13 15.16 10.99 -60.35
N VAL A 14 14.24 10.32 -61.05
CA VAL A 14 14.19 8.87 -61.20
C VAL A 14 15.36 8.48 -62.12
N GLY A 15 16.41 7.92 -61.52
CA GLY A 15 17.53 7.31 -62.23
C GLY A 15 17.59 5.83 -61.85
N ALA A 16 16.98 4.97 -62.66
CA ALA A 16 17.17 3.54 -62.57
C ALA A 16 18.62 3.23 -62.98
N VAL A 17 19.44 2.85 -62.01
CA VAL A 17 20.76 2.28 -62.27
C VAL A 17 20.78 0.89 -61.65
N ALA A 18 20.58 -0.11 -62.51
CA ALA A 18 20.77 -1.51 -62.17
C ALA A 18 22.26 -1.78 -62.03
N PHE A 19 22.75 -1.85 -60.80
CA PHE A 19 24.00 -2.51 -60.46
C PHE A 19 23.69 -3.70 -59.56
N ALA A 20 24.03 -4.88 -60.04
CA ALA A 20 23.98 -6.13 -59.30
C ALA A 20 24.85 -6.01 -58.04
N CYS A 21 24.21 -6.03 -56.87
CA CYS A 21 24.86 -6.25 -55.59
C CYS A 21 24.12 -7.40 -54.88
N LYS A 22 24.89 -8.46 -54.63
CA LYS A 22 24.56 -9.71 -53.95
C LYS A 22 23.41 -9.59 -52.94
N ASP A 23 22.44 -10.49 -53.01
CA ASP A 23 21.39 -10.72 -52.02
C ASP A 23 21.99 -11.03 -50.64
N VAL A 24 22.38 -10.00 -49.90
CA VAL A 24 22.53 -10.08 -48.46
C VAL A 24 21.14 -9.87 -47.90
N LYS A 25 20.42 -10.97 -47.65
CA LYS A 25 19.22 -10.92 -46.82
C LYS A 25 19.63 -10.25 -45.50
N PRO A 26 19.00 -9.15 -45.07
CA PRO A 26 19.27 -8.60 -43.76
C PRO A 26 18.94 -9.69 -42.74
N ASP A 27 19.90 -10.04 -41.89
CA ASP A 27 19.63 -10.90 -40.75
C ASP A 27 18.43 -10.32 -39.99
N PRO A 28 17.45 -11.15 -39.59
CA PRO A 28 16.32 -10.67 -38.82
C PRO A 28 16.84 -9.97 -37.58
N LYS A 29 16.49 -8.69 -37.40
CA LYS A 29 16.78 -7.96 -36.15
C LYS A 29 16.33 -8.86 -34.98
N PRO A 30 17.20 -9.07 -33.97
CA PRO A 30 16.79 -9.80 -32.78
C PRO A 30 15.52 -9.17 -32.22
N LYS A 31 14.48 -9.98 -32.00
CA LYS A 31 13.29 -9.51 -31.30
C LYS A 31 13.74 -8.95 -29.94
N PRO A 32 13.24 -7.78 -29.52
CA PRO A 32 13.51 -7.27 -28.17
C PRO A 32 13.19 -8.37 -27.15
N LYS A 33 14.10 -8.58 -26.20
CA LYS A 33 13.80 -9.45 -25.05
C LYS A 33 12.56 -8.88 -24.36
N PRO A 34 11.60 -9.73 -23.93
CA PRO A 34 10.52 -9.29 -23.07
C PRO A 34 11.11 -8.56 -21.86
N GLU A 35 10.57 -7.40 -21.52
CA GLU A 35 10.90 -6.75 -20.25
C GLU A 35 10.51 -7.70 -19.11
N PRO A 36 11.29 -7.76 -18.02
CA PRO A 36 10.91 -8.54 -16.84
C PRO A 36 9.56 -8.04 -16.32
N GLU A 37 8.64 -8.95 -16.02
CA GLU A 37 7.41 -8.58 -15.33
C GLU A 37 7.76 -7.94 -13.98
N PRO A 38 7.03 -6.89 -13.56
CA PRO A 38 7.26 -6.26 -12.27
C PRO A 38 6.97 -7.26 -11.15
N SER A 39 7.85 -7.30 -10.16
CA SER A 39 7.66 -8.14 -8.96
C SER A 39 6.51 -7.63 -8.11
N VAL A 40 5.75 -8.55 -7.52
CA VAL A 40 4.51 -8.25 -6.79
C VAL A 40 4.49 -8.83 -5.37
N PHE A 41 3.92 -8.05 -4.46
CA PHE A 41 3.58 -8.43 -3.10
C PHE A 41 2.13 -8.89 -3.05
N LYS A 42 1.88 -10.06 -2.49
CA LYS A 42 0.55 -10.68 -2.47
C LYS A 42 -0.05 -10.62 -1.07
N ILE A 43 -1.28 -10.13 -0.96
CA ILE A 43 -2.09 -10.22 0.25
C ILE A 43 -3.30 -11.10 -0.06
N ALA A 44 -3.29 -12.32 0.46
CA ALA A 44 -4.43 -13.23 0.38
C ALA A 44 -5.46 -12.87 1.47
N ILE A 45 -6.71 -12.66 1.06
CA ILE A 45 -7.78 -12.21 1.94
C ILE A 45 -8.93 -13.19 1.88
N ASN A 46 -9.31 -13.66 3.07
CA ASN A 46 -10.49 -14.47 3.30
C ASN A 46 -11.24 -13.88 4.49
N VAL A 47 -12.27 -13.09 4.20
CA VAL A 47 -13.08 -12.38 5.18
C VAL A 47 -14.01 -13.37 5.89
N ALA A 48 -13.95 -13.41 7.22
CA ALA A 48 -14.91 -14.16 8.03
C ALA A 48 -16.34 -13.66 7.75
N ASP A 49 -17.23 -14.61 7.48
CA ASP A 49 -18.63 -14.35 7.09
C ASP A 49 -18.75 -13.43 5.86
N GLY A 50 -17.73 -13.38 5.00
CA GLY A 50 -17.68 -12.44 3.87
C GLY A 50 -18.81 -12.60 2.86
N GLU A 51 -19.37 -13.80 2.72
CA GLU A 51 -20.51 -14.09 1.84
C GLU A 51 -21.72 -13.20 2.11
N GLN A 52 -21.96 -12.80 3.37
CA GLN A 52 -23.11 -11.98 3.76
C GLN A 52 -23.06 -10.56 3.16
N TYR A 53 -21.88 -10.09 2.74
CA TYR A 53 -21.67 -8.74 2.23
C TYR A 53 -21.76 -8.61 0.69
N THR A 54 -22.02 -9.72 -0.01
CA THR A 54 -21.96 -9.79 -1.48
C THR A 54 -23.00 -8.91 -2.17
N SER A 55 -24.14 -8.63 -1.52
CA SER A 55 -25.13 -7.71 -2.09
C SER A 55 -24.73 -6.24 -1.93
N GLN A 56 -23.92 -5.91 -0.92
CA GLN A 56 -23.49 -4.54 -0.62
C GLN A 56 -22.10 -4.19 -1.16
N ILE A 57 -21.31 -5.16 -1.64
CA ILE A 57 -19.94 -4.93 -2.11
C ILE A 57 -19.72 -5.64 -3.44
N ASP A 58 -19.31 -4.88 -4.46
CA ASP A 58 -18.95 -5.41 -5.79
C ASP A 58 -17.44 -5.52 -5.96
N SER A 59 -16.68 -4.60 -5.34
CA SER A 59 -15.22 -4.55 -5.48
C SER A 59 -14.56 -3.96 -4.24
N VAL A 60 -13.26 -4.19 -4.12
CA VAL A 60 -12.43 -3.72 -3.02
C VAL A 60 -11.19 -3.01 -3.58
N GLU A 61 -10.72 -2.01 -2.85
CA GLU A 61 -9.53 -1.23 -3.19
C GLU A 61 -8.51 -1.25 -2.08
N ALA A 62 -7.27 -1.60 -2.42
CA ALA A 62 -6.11 -1.24 -1.63
C ALA A 62 -5.65 0.17 -2.01
N TYR A 63 -5.45 1.04 -1.02
CA TYR A 63 -5.03 2.42 -1.23
C TYR A 63 -4.14 2.93 -0.09
N TYR A 64 -3.48 4.06 -0.32
CA TYR A 64 -2.86 4.86 0.73
C TYR A 64 -3.27 6.33 0.56
N SER A 65 -3.09 7.12 1.62
CA SER A 65 -3.29 8.56 1.60
C SER A 65 -1.95 9.29 1.50
N THR A 66 -1.84 10.27 0.61
CA THR A 66 -0.64 11.11 0.49
C THR A 66 -0.52 12.06 1.68
N LYS A 67 0.61 12.77 1.78
CA LYS A 67 0.80 13.81 2.80
C LYS A 67 -0.21 14.95 2.72
N GLU A 68 -0.76 15.22 1.53
CA GLU A 68 -1.85 16.18 1.29
C GLU A 68 -3.24 15.54 1.42
N PHE A 69 -3.33 14.33 1.97
CA PHE A 69 -4.58 13.60 2.20
C PHE A 69 -5.33 13.18 0.93
N ASN A 70 -4.64 13.15 -0.22
CA ASN A 70 -5.22 12.59 -1.45
C ASN A 70 -5.17 11.06 -1.40
N THR A 71 -6.20 10.40 -1.94
CA THR A 71 -6.19 8.93 -2.08
C THR A 71 -5.43 8.50 -3.33
N VAL A 72 -4.52 7.54 -3.18
CA VAL A 72 -3.89 6.82 -4.29
C VAL A 72 -4.29 5.36 -4.24
N VAL A 73 -5.05 4.92 -5.25
CA VAL A 73 -5.47 3.52 -5.39
C VAL A 73 -4.31 2.70 -5.96
N LEU A 74 -3.92 1.66 -5.24
CA LEU A 74 -2.86 0.73 -5.65
C LEU A 74 -3.42 -0.41 -6.50
N ARG A 75 -4.57 -0.95 -6.09
CA ARG A 75 -5.19 -2.10 -6.74
C ARG A 75 -6.68 -2.12 -6.44
N ARG A 76 -7.49 -2.40 -7.46
CA ARG A 76 -8.90 -2.72 -7.34
C ARG A 76 -9.14 -4.14 -7.84
N VAL A 77 -9.87 -4.95 -7.08
CA VAL A 77 -10.27 -6.30 -7.48
C VAL A 77 -11.75 -6.54 -7.19
N PRO A 78 -12.42 -7.47 -7.90
CA PRO A 78 -13.78 -7.88 -7.56
C PRO A 78 -13.87 -8.44 -6.14
N TYR A 79 -14.96 -8.15 -5.46
CA TYR A 79 -15.30 -8.81 -4.22
C TYR A 79 -15.98 -10.14 -4.56
N ASN A 80 -15.35 -11.24 -4.20
CA ASN A 80 -15.86 -12.58 -4.51
C ASN A 80 -16.16 -13.33 -3.22
N ASN A 81 -17.33 -13.06 -2.64
CA ASN A 81 -17.80 -13.75 -1.44
C ASN A 81 -16.81 -13.68 -0.26
N GLY A 82 -16.08 -12.57 -0.12
CA GLY A 82 -15.05 -12.39 0.90
C GLY A 82 -13.68 -12.99 0.60
N LYS A 83 -13.49 -13.63 -0.56
CA LYS A 83 -12.23 -14.28 -0.95
C LYS A 83 -11.61 -13.60 -2.15
N PHE A 84 -10.43 -13.01 -1.98
CA PHE A 84 -9.71 -12.34 -3.05
C PHE A 84 -8.22 -12.20 -2.72
N GLU A 85 -7.43 -11.86 -3.73
CA GLU A 85 -6.00 -11.57 -3.59
C GLU A 85 -5.71 -10.16 -4.09
N LEU A 86 -4.91 -9.41 -3.33
CA LEU A 86 -4.36 -8.13 -3.75
C LEU A 86 -2.91 -8.36 -4.17
N GLU A 87 -2.65 -8.25 -5.47
CA GLU A 87 -1.30 -8.18 -6.03
C GLU A 87 -0.89 -6.71 -6.13
N LEU A 88 0.00 -6.30 -5.24
CA LEU A 88 0.54 -4.95 -5.18
C LEU A 88 1.95 -4.94 -5.78
N LEU A 89 2.39 -3.82 -6.37
CA LEU A 89 3.78 -3.71 -6.82
C LEU A 89 4.72 -3.73 -5.61
N ASP A 90 5.83 -4.48 -5.68
CA ASP A 90 6.82 -4.55 -4.60
C ASP A 90 7.47 -3.20 -4.27
N THR A 91 7.32 -2.21 -5.14
CA THR A 91 7.79 -0.85 -4.91
C THR A 91 6.71 0.16 -5.29
N ILE A 92 6.43 1.07 -4.36
CA ILE A 92 5.55 2.22 -4.58
C ILE A 92 6.44 3.47 -4.72
N GLN A 93 6.09 4.37 -5.65
CA GLN A 93 6.75 5.68 -5.74
C GLN A 93 6.44 6.50 -4.47
N ASN A 94 7.47 6.85 -3.71
CA ASN A 94 7.35 7.46 -2.37
C ASN A 94 7.30 9.00 -2.39
N LYS A 95 7.18 9.64 -3.55
CA LYS A 95 7.25 11.11 -3.70
C LYS A 95 6.23 11.89 -2.86
N ASP A 96 5.09 11.27 -2.56
CA ASP A 96 3.96 11.89 -1.86
C ASP A 96 3.73 11.28 -0.45
N PHE A 97 4.68 10.48 0.04
CA PHE A 97 4.58 9.87 1.37
C PHE A 97 4.88 10.89 2.47
N GLN A 98 4.35 10.61 3.66
CA GLN A 98 4.75 11.29 4.89
C GLN A 98 5.98 10.60 5.46
N THR A 99 6.83 11.37 6.15
CA THR A 99 7.82 10.78 7.03
C THR A 99 7.12 10.06 8.19
N ILE A 100 7.80 9.07 8.74
CA ILE A 100 7.30 8.31 9.87
C ILE A 100 7.03 9.21 11.05
N VAL A 101 7.84 10.24 11.29
CA VAL A 101 7.63 11.22 12.36
C VAL A 101 6.38 12.07 12.11
N GLU A 102 6.17 12.55 10.88
CA GLU A 102 4.97 13.33 10.53
C GLU A 102 3.67 12.52 10.71
N TYR A 103 3.62 11.31 10.16
CA TYR A 103 2.46 10.42 10.24
C TYR A 103 1.97 10.24 11.68
N TYR A 104 2.93 10.04 12.55
CA TYR A 104 2.71 9.69 13.93
C TYR A 104 2.53 10.94 14.80
N ALA A 105 3.17 12.08 14.48
CA ALA A 105 2.93 13.36 15.14
C ALA A 105 1.47 13.83 14.96
N LEU A 106 0.87 13.59 13.80
CA LEU A 106 -0.56 13.85 13.54
C LEU A 106 -1.50 13.06 14.47
N LYS A 107 -1.03 11.96 15.05
CA LYS A 107 -1.80 11.10 15.96
C LYS A 107 -1.60 11.43 17.44
N SER A 108 -0.85 12.48 17.78
CA SER A 108 -0.59 12.94 19.17
C SER A 108 0.13 11.93 20.09
N VAL A 109 0.53 10.76 19.59
CA VAL A 109 1.19 9.68 20.37
C VAL A 109 2.73 9.91 20.52
N ILE A 110 3.31 10.87 19.80
CA ILE A 110 4.66 10.70 19.21
C ILE A 110 5.75 11.68 19.66
N LYS A 111 5.57 12.44 20.75
CA LYS A 111 6.75 13.15 21.28
C LYS A 111 7.85 12.20 21.80
N ASP A 112 7.52 10.92 22.02
CA ASP A 112 8.35 10.00 22.80
C ASP A 112 8.75 8.70 22.10
N VAL A 113 8.32 8.46 20.85
CA VAL A 113 8.79 7.28 20.10
C VAL A 113 10.22 7.53 19.62
N SER A 114 11.11 6.61 19.95
CA SER A 114 12.47 6.58 19.40
C SER A 114 12.41 6.00 18.00
N VAL A 115 12.94 6.75 17.03
CA VAL A 115 13.00 6.35 15.62
C VAL A 115 14.45 6.32 15.19
N SER A 116 14.92 5.18 14.69
CA SER A 116 16.30 5.01 14.21
C SER A 116 16.66 5.94 13.04
N ASP A 117 15.71 6.21 12.14
CA ASP A 117 15.84 7.19 11.06
C ASP A 117 14.52 7.95 10.86
N ALA A 118 14.48 9.18 11.34
CA ALA A 118 13.31 10.08 11.28
C ALA A 118 12.88 10.44 9.84
N THR A 119 13.75 10.26 8.85
CA THR A 119 13.46 10.58 7.45
C THR A 119 12.83 9.41 6.68
N THR A 120 12.60 8.28 7.34
CA THR A 120 11.89 7.13 6.76
C THR A 120 10.50 7.54 6.28
N LEU A 121 10.17 7.20 5.03
CA LEU A 121 8.87 7.48 4.44
C LEU A 121 7.99 6.24 4.57
N ILE A 122 6.74 6.46 4.98
CA ILE A 122 5.77 5.38 5.15
C ILE A 122 4.45 5.67 4.45
N ALA A 123 3.77 4.59 4.06
CA ALA A 123 2.41 4.63 3.56
C ALA A 123 1.60 3.51 4.24
N PRO A 124 0.70 3.84 5.17
CA PRO A 124 -0.29 2.88 5.67
C PRO A 124 -1.20 2.47 4.52
N ILE A 125 -1.36 1.17 4.34
CA ILE A 125 -2.20 0.58 3.30
C ILE A 125 -3.54 0.20 3.92
N GLU A 126 -4.60 0.72 3.33
CA GLU A 126 -5.97 0.48 3.75
C GLU A 126 -6.76 -0.24 2.68
N ILE A 127 -7.80 -0.96 3.10
CA ILE A 127 -8.68 -1.71 2.20
C ILE A 127 -10.11 -1.26 2.45
N ARG A 128 -10.72 -0.65 1.43
CA ARG A 128 -12.11 -0.20 1.44
C ARG A 128 -12.95 -0.95 0.43
N CYS A 129 -14.25 -0.96 0.65
CA CYS A 129 -15.22 -1.64 -0.18
C CYS A 129 -16.02 -0.66 -1.03
N LEU A 130 -16.43 -1.11 -2.22
CA LEU A 130 -17.16 -0.32 -3.19
C LEU A 130 -18.40 -1.05 -3.70
N LYS A 131 -19.47 -0.28 -3.92
CA LYS A 131 -20.71 -0.68 -4.59
C LYS A 131 -20.98 0.29 -5.73
N ASP A 132 -21.23 -0.20 -6.94
CA ASP A 132 -21.49 0.63 -8.11
C ASP A 132 -20.41 1.71 -8.34
N GLY A 133 -19.16 1.39 -7.99
CA GLY A 133 -18.01 2.31 -8.07
C GLY A 133 -17.91 3.37 -6.97
N LYS A 134 -18.80 3.36 -5.97
CA LYS A 134 -18.80 4.29 -4.82
C LYS A 134 -18.37 3.59 -3.54
N ILE A 135 -17.73 4.33 -2.63
CA ILE A 135 -17.31 3.82 -1.32
C ILE A 135 -18.55 3.49 -0.47
N THR A 136 -18.55 2.33 0.18
CA THR A 136 -19.72 1.83 0.95
C THR A 136 -19.68 2.17 2.44
N GLY A 137 -18.54 2.69 2.93
CA GLY A 137 -18.25 2.79 4.38
C GLY A 137 -17.86 1.47 5.03
N TYR A 138 -17.72 0.38 4.26
CA TYR A 138 -17.17 -0.88 4.76
C TYR A 138 -15.67 -0.94 4.52
N TYR A 139 -14.94 -1.38 5.54
CA TYR A 139 -13.49 -1.55 5.51
C TYR A 139 -13.12 -2.97 5.91
N ILE A 140 -12.07 -3.49 5.27
CA ILE A 140 -11.57 -4.84 5.54
C ILE A 140 -10.29 -4.71 6.34
N THR A 141 -10.32 -5.21 7.57
CA THR A 141 -9.18 -5.14 8.48
C THR A 141 -8.85 -6.52 9.05
N PRO A 142 -7.56 -6.83 9.21
CA PRO A 142 -7.15 -8.03 9.90
C PRO A 142 -7.36 -7.86 11.41
N ARG A 143 -7.82 -8.93 12.04
CA ARG A 143 -8.03 -9.11 13.46
C ARG A 143 -7.25 -10.34 13.91
N PHE A 144 -6.88 -10.36 15.19
CA PHE A 144 -6.23 -11.53 15.77
C PHE A 144 -6.93 -11.96 17.04
N THR A 145 -6.69 -13.21 17.41
CA THR A 145 -7.00 -13.71 18.74
C THR A 145 -5.70 -13.96 19.47
N VAL A 146 -5.41 -13.15 20.48
CA VAL A 146 -4.24 -13.28 21.35
C VAL A 146 -4.75 -13.52 22.77
N GLU A 147 -4.19 -14.53 23.44
CA GLU A 147 -4.60 -14.87 24.80
C GLU A 147 -4.42 -13.66 25.73
N GLY A 148 -5.46 -13.38 26.53
CA GLY A 148 -5.48 -12.25 27.46
C GLY A 148 -5.73 -10.88 26.83
N ALA A 149 -5.74 -10.75 25.50
CA ALA A 149 -6.03 -9.48 24.84
C ALA A 149 -7.54 -9.26 24.69
N ASP A 150 -8.02 -8.06 25.03
CA ASP A 150 -9.41 -7.65 24.80
C ASP A 150 -9.69 -7.41 23.32
N HIS A 151 -8.71 -6.84 22.63
CA HIS A 151 -8.88 -6.42 21.25
C HIS A 151 -7.57 -6.42 20.48
N SER A 152 -7.58 -6.91 19.25
CA SER A 152 -6.40 -6.82 18.39
C SER A 152 -6.74 -6.60 16.92
N SER A 153 -5.87 -5.88 16.24
CA SER A 153 -6.04 -5.47 14.84
C SER A 153 -4.70 -5.23 14.19
N GLY A 154 -4.63 -5.33 12.86
CA GLY A 154 -3.41 -5.02 12.13
C GLY A 154 -3.62 -4.08 10.97
N LYS A 155 -2.51 -3.57 10.43
CA LYS A 155 -2.50 -2.80 9.19
C LYS A 155 -1.17 -3.03 8.47
N TYR A 156 -1.22 -3.04 7.14
CA TYR A 156 -0.01 -3.08 6.32
C TYR A 156 0.57 -1.68 6.18
N TYR A 157 1.88 -1.56 6.25
CA TYR A 157 2.63 -0.34 6.01
C TYR A 157 3.67 -0.61 4.95
N TYR A 158 3.73 0.21 3.92
CA TYR A 158 4.89 0.24 3.04
C TYR A 158 5.93 1.20 3.64
N CYS A 159 7.19 0.78 3.66
CA CYS A 159 8.33 1.59 4.09
C CYS A 159 9.37 1.69 2.97
N ASP A 160 9.92 2.88 2.73
CA ASP A 160 10.89 3.08 1.67
C ASP A 160 12.30 2.55 1.99
N LYS A 161 12.60 2.40 3.28
CA LYS A 161 13.83 1.83 3.82
C LYS A 161 13.59 1.12 5.15
N ASN A 162 14.61 0.40 5.63
CA ASN A 162 14.57 -0.24 6.94
C ASN A 162 14.53 0.84 8.04
N CYS A 163 13.71 0.63 9.07
CA CYS A 163 13.59 1.52 10.21
C CYS A 163 13.14 0.78 11.45
N GLU A 164 13.80 1.03 12.57
CA GLU A 164 13.37 0.57 13.89
C GLU A 164 12.65 1.69 14.65
N LEU A 165 11.59 1.30 15.36
CA LEU A 165 10.83 2.16 16.26
C LEU A 165 10.70 1.49 17.62
N SER A 166 10.87 2.27 18.68
CA SER A 166 10.65 1.80 20.03
C SER A 166 9.98 2.83 20.93
N MET A 167 9.14 2.34 21.83
CA MET A 167 8.52 3.11 22.89
C MET A 167 8.08 2.18 24.01
N ASP A 168 8.28 2.62 25.24
CA ASP A 168 7.69 2.02 26.42
C ASP A 168 7.28 3.19 27.32
N LYS A 169 6.03 3.61 27.19
CA LYS A 169 5.58 4.84 27.84
C LYS A 169 4.10 4.85 28.16
N LYS A 170 3.78 5.32 29.36
CA LYS A 170 2.42 5.66 29.77
C LYS A 170 2.07 7.09 29.35
N ILE A 171 0.99 7.24 28.62
CA ILE A 171 0.39 8.51 28.21
C ILE A 171 -1.06 8.47 28.66
N ASP A 172 -1.41 9.34 29.60
CA ASP A 172 -2.71 9.34 30.28
C ASP A 172 -3.04 7.95 30.88
N ALA A 173 -4.19 7.38 30.52
CA ALA A 173 -4.65 6.07 31.00
C ALA A 173 -4.11 4.88 30.18
N ILE A 174 -3.24 5.13 29.18
CA ILE A 174 -2.80 4.11 28.23
C ILE A 174 -1.29 3.90 28.32
N HIS A 175 -0.87 2.65 28.52
CA HIS A 175 0.52 2.23 28.45
C HIS A 175 0.84 1.70 27.05
N TYR A 176 1.62 2.46 26.29
CA TYR A 176 2.05 2.08 24.96
C TYR A 176 3.39 1.35 25.00
N ILE A 177 3.44 0.19 24.36
CA ILE A 177 4.67 -0.57 24.11
C ILE A 177 4.80 -0.76 22.60
N MET A 178 5.92 -0.33 22.04
CA MET A 178 6.23 -0.44 20.63
C MET A 178 7.64 -0.99 20.48
N ASN A 179 7.79 -2.04 19.69
CA ASN A 179 9.08 -2.54 19.24
C ASN A 179 8.90 -3.05 17.81
N LEU A 180 9.18 -2.18 16.83
CA LEU A 180 8.94 -2.45 15.42
C LEU A 180 10.26 -2.48 14.67
N LYS A 181 10.47 -3.54 13.91
CA LYS A 181 11.60 -3.68 12.98
C LYS A 181 11.05 -3.68 11.56
N LEU A 182 10.91 -2.49 10.99
CA LEU A 182 10.38 -2.31 9.65
C LEU A 182 11.48 -2.59 8.63
N ALA A 183 11.18 -3.46 7.67
CA ALA A 183 11.99 -3.67 6.48
C ALA A 183 11.55 -2.73 5.36
N LYS A 184 12.43 -2.48 4.39
CA LYS A 184 12.03 -1.88 3.12
C LYS A 184 10.94 -2.74 2.45
N GLY A 185 9.87 -2.11 1.99
CA GLY A 185 8.72 -2.78 1.39
C GLY A 185 7.53 -2.87 2.34
N TYR A 186 6.70 -3.90 2.17
CA TYR A 186 5.49 -4.10 2.97
C TYR A 186 5.80 -4.77 4.31
N ASN A 187 5.29 -4.17 5.38
CA ASN A 187 5.38 -4.65 6.75
C ASN A 187 3.96 -4.78 7.30
N PHE A 188 3.71 -5.87 8.01
CA PHE A 188 2.46 -6.02 8.73
C PHE A 188 2.66 -5.64 10.19
N ILE A 189 1.93 -4.62 10.65
CA ILE A 189 2.01 -4.13 12.02
C ILE A 189 0.74 -4.54 12.76
N GLN A 190 0.91 -5.28 13.84
CA GLN A 190 -0.15 -5.66 14.77
C GLN A 190 -0.25 -4.63 15.90
N SER A 191 -1.47 -4.37 16.34
CA SER A 191 -1.83 -3.60 17.54
C SER A 191 -2.69 -4.49 18.43
N ILE A 192 -2.24 -4.72 19.65
CA ILE A 192 -2.85 -5.65 20.60
C ILE A 192 -3.14 -4.88 21.89
N ASN A 193 -4.39 -4.89 22.31
CA ASN A 193 -4.90 -4.12 23.44
C ASN A 193 -5.21 -5.10 24.57
N TYR A 194 -4.66 -4.80 25.73
CA TYR A 194 -4.89 -5.51 26.98
C TYR A 194 -5.50 -4.53 27.98
N TYR A 195 -6.35 -5.03 28.85
CA TYR A 195 -6.89 -4.30 29.99
C TYR A 195 -6.48 -5.01 31.28
N GLU A 196 -5.46 -4.50 31.93
CA GLU A 196 -4.87 -5.08 33.14
C GLU A 196 -4.94 -4.04 34.27
N ASN A 197 -5.48 -4.43 35.43
CA ASN A 197 -5.52 -3.57 36.63
C ASN A 197 -6.14 -2.17 36.41
N ASN A 198 -7.21 -2.07 35.61
CA ASN A 198 -7.86 -0.81 35.20
C ASN A 198 -7.00 0.10 34.32
N GLU A 199 -5.94 -0.43 33.70
CA GLU A 199 -5.09 0.30 32.77
C GLU A 199 -5.14 -0.38 31.39
N MET A 200 -5.31 0.44 30.35
CA MET A 200 -5.23 -0.04 28.99
C MET A 200 -3.75 -0.09 28.57
N LYS A 201 -3.34 -1.21 27.98
CA LYS A 201 -2.01 -1.40 27.44
C LYS A 201 -2.11 -1.74 25.96
N ILE A 202 -1.39 -1.00 25.12
CA ILE A 202 -1.38 -1.21 23.67
C ILE A 202 0.02 -1.62 23.23
N VAL A 203 0.14 -2.83 22.70
CA VAL A 203 1.39 -3.39 22.19
C VAL A 203 1.38 -3.34 20.66
N PHE A 204 2.43 -2.77 20.07
CA PHE A 204 2.68 -2.79 18.63
C PHE A 204 3.82 -3.74 18.29
N SER A 205 3.58 -4.65 17.34
CA SER A 205 4.53 -5.68 16.94
C SER A 205 4.55 -5.87 15.41
N THR A 206 5.72 -6.27 14.90
CA THR A 206 5.88 -6.82 13.53
C THR A 206 5.96 -8.35 13.52
N GLU A 207 6.11 -8.97 14.68
CA GLU A 207 6.08 -10.42 14.84
C GLU A 207 4.63 -10.88 14.85
N GLN A 208 4.31 -11.90 14.04
CA GLN A 208 2.97 -12.44 13.99
C GLN A 208 2.60 -13.12 15.30
N GLN A 209 1.54 -12.63 15.93
CA GLN A 209 0.92 -13.20 17.12
C GLN A 209 -0.53 -13.56 16.85
N GLY A 210 -0.97 -14.64 17.50
CA GLY A 210 -2.37 -15.08 17.48
C GLY A 210 -2.86 -15.65 16.16
N ASP A 211 -4.09 -16.14 16.19
CA ASP A 211 -4.77 -16.61 14.99
C ASP A 211 -5.32 -15.45 14.18
N PHE A 212 -5.11 -15.49 12.87
CA PHE A 212 -5.37 -14.39 11.96
C PHE A 212 -6.72 -14.54 11.25
N VAL A 213 -7.53 -13.48 11.26
CA VAL A 213 -8.79 -13.44 10.51
C VAL A 213 -9.03 -12.07 9.90
N TRP A 214 -9.50 -12.02 8.65
CA TRP A 214 -9.98 -10.77 8.06
C TRP A 214 -11.44 -10.54 8.44
N LYS A 215 -11.80 -9.32 8.84
CA LYS A 215 -13.19 -8.95 9.12
C LYS A 215 -13.57 -7.70 8.35
N ILE A 216 -14.84 -7.62 8.00
CA ILE A 216 -15.47 -6.36 7.57
C ILE A 216 -15.97 -5.63 8.81
N TRP A 217 -15.74 -4.33 8.86
CA TRP A 217 -16.41 -3.43 9.79
C TRP A 217 -16.97 -2.24 9.01
N LYS A 218 -18.04 -1.66 9.53
CA LYS A 218 -18.68 -0.48 8.97
C LYS A 218 -18.20 0.73 9.77
N GLU A 219 -17.78 1.78 9.08
CA GLU A 219 -17.63 3.07 9.71
C GLU A 219 -19.04 3.56 10.06
N GLU A 220 -19.34 3.58 11.36
CA GLU A 220 -20.52 4.26 11.88
C GLU A 220 -20.19 5.76 11.78
N HIS A 221 -20.76 6.41 10.76
CA HIS A 221 -20.93 7.85 10.87
C HIS A 221 -22.00 8.03 11.95
N ASP A 222 -21.61 8.57 13.10
CA ASP A 222 -22.54 9.26 13.98
C ASP A 222 -23.11 10.43 13.15
N ASP A 223 -24.14 10.14 12.35
CA ASP A 223 -25.09 11.13 11.85
C ASP A 223 -25.97 11.55 13.05
N ASP A 224 -25.32 12.03 14.13
CA ASP A 224 -26.00 12.71 15.22
C ASP A 224 -26.37 14.11 14.71
N GLU A 225 -27.58 14.15 14.15
CA GLU A 225 -28.61 15.17 14.37
C GLU A 225 -28.13 16.60 14.65
N PHE A 226 -28.41 17.49 13.67
CA PHE A 226 -28.61 18.92 13.91
C PHE A 226 -29.84 19.19 14.80
#